data_AF-A0A198F6J5-F1
#
_entry.id   AF-A0A198F6J5-F1
#
_cell.length_a   1.000
_cell.length_b   1.000
_cell.length_c   1.000
_cell.angle_alpha   90.00
_cell.angle_beta   90.00
_cell.angle_gamma   90.00
#
_symmetry.space_group_name_H-M   'P 1'
#
loop_
_entity.id
_entity.type
_entity.pdbx_description
1 polymer ?
#
loop_
_entity_poly.entity_id
_entity_poly.type
_entity_poly.pdbx_seq_one_letter_code
_entity_poly.pdbx_strand_id
1 'polypeptide(L)'
;GGAVTLYHWLFSFAFAFVYVVLSAYIPKIRIFFGALYGVLITIFAHGIMIPLLGFRHPIYNEGHTGWLWELNGYELLSEFLGHIYWAVSIEICLIAVLAYCGKPIKGIWAVKNS
;
A
#
# COMPACT_ATOMS: atom_id res chain seq x y z
N GLY A 1 -12.10 -4.75 -17.95
CA GLY A 1 -12.14 -3.28 -17.99
C GLY A 1 -12.43 -2.70 -16.63
N GLY A 2 -13.70 -2.58 -16.22
CA GLY A 2 -14.08 -1.87 -14.97
C GLY A 2 -14.05 -2.68 -13.67
N ALA A 3 -14.41 -3.98 -13.70
CA ALA A 3 -14.46 -4.80 -12.48
C ALA A 3 -13.07 -4.96 -11.82
N VAL A 4 -12.02 -5.13 -12.63
CA VAL A 4 -10.63 -5.24 -12.15
C VAL A 4 -10.18 -3.97 -11.42
N THR A 5 -10.54 -2.79 -11.93
CA THR A 5 -10.23 -1.50 -11.30
C THR A 5 -10.98 -1.34 -9.98
N LEU A 6 -12.26 -1.74 -9.92
CA LEU A 6 -13.04 -1.68 -8.70
C LEU A 6 -12.45 -2.59 -7.61
N TYR A 7 -12.09 -3.83 -7.95
CA TYR A 7 -11.42 -4.73 -7.02
C TYR A 7 -10.09 -4.15 -6.55
N HIS A 8 -9.28 -3.59 -7.46
CA HIS A 8 -8.03 -2.93 -7.09
C HIS A 8 -8.26 -1.82 -6.06
N TRP A 9 -9.22 -0.92 -6.29
CA TRP A 9 -9.53 0.16 -5.36
C TRP A 9 -9.99 -0.35 -3.99
N LEU A 10 -10.90 -1.33 -3.96
CA LEU A 10 -11.38 -1.91 -2.71
C LEU A 10 -10.25 -2.58 -1.92
N PHE A 11 -9.38 -3.34 -2.60
CA PHE A 11 -8.20 -3.92 -1.98
C PHE A 11 -7.23 -2.84 -1.48
N SER A 12 -6.97 -1.77 -2.25
CA SER A 12 -6.13 -0.66 -1.82
C SER A 12 -6.64 0.00 -0.54
N PHE A 13 -7.95 0.26 -0.43
CA PHE A 13 -8.52 0.81 0.80
C PHE A 13 -8.48 -0.17 1.97
N ALA A 14 -8.81 -1.45 1.74
CA ALA A 14 -8.76 -2.47 2.78
C ALA A 14 -7.34 -2.61 3.35
N PHE A 15 -6.33 -2.68 2.48
CA PHE A 15 -4.93 -2.77 2.89
C PHE A 15 -4.41 -1.47 3.52
N ALA A 16 -4.88 -0.30 3.10
CA ALA A 16 -4.56 0.96 3.79
C ALA A 16 -5.13 0.97 5.21
N PHE A 17 -6.37 0.52 5.41
CA PHE A 17 -6.98 0.42 6.73
C PHE A 17 -6.22 -0.56 7.64
N VAL A 18 -5.89 -1.76 7.11
CA VAL A 18 -5.06 -2.75 7.82
C VAL A 18 -3.72 -2.13 8.23
N TYR A 19 -3.05 -1.40 7.34
CA TYR A 19 -1.79 -0.72 7.66
C TYR A 19 -1.94 0.27 8.82
N VAL A 20 -2.96 1.11 8.79
CA VAL A 20 -3.21 2.13 9.83
C VAL A 20 -3.51 1.47 11.18
N VAL A 21 -4.36 0.44 11.19
CA VAL A 21 -4.69 -0.30 12.42
C VAL A 21 -3.46 -1.01 12.97
N LEU A 22 -2.71 -1.74 12.13
CA LEU A 22 -1.48 -2.41 12.55
C LEU A 22 -0.43 -1.40 13.03
N SER A 23 -0.35 -0.23 12.42
CA SER A 23 0.58 0.84 12.83
C SER A 23 0.33 1.37 14.24
N ALA A 24 -0.90 1.25 14.75
CA ALA A 24 -1.25 1.63 16.12
C ALA A 24 -0.76 0.60 17.15
N TYR A 25 -0.76 -0.70 16.82
CA TYR A 25 -0.42 -1.78 17.76
C TYR A 25 0.99 -2.35 17.57
N ILE A 26 1.53 -2.31 16.36
CA ILE A 26 2.80 -2.92 15.95
C ILE A 26 3.64 -1.88 15.21
N PRO A 27 4.37 -0.99 15.92
CA PRO A 27 5.16 0.09 15.29
C PRO A 27 6.20 -0.40 14.27
N LYS A 28 6.67 -1.65 14.39
CA LYS A 28 7.60 -2.28 13.45
C LYS A 28 7.06 -2.38 12.02
N ILE A 29 5.74 -2.32 11.82
CA ILE A 29 5.14 -2.34 10.47
C ILE A 29 5.50 -1.08 9.66
N ARG A 30 5.88 0.01 10.35
CA ARG A 30 6.21 1.32 9.77
C ARG A 30 7.68 1.44 9.36
N ILE A 31 8.47 0.36 9.47
CA ILE A 31 9.88 0.32 9.07
C ILE A 31 10.04 0.77 7.61
N PHE A 32 11.06 1.59 7.36
CA PHE A 32 11.31 2.24 6.05
C PHE A 32 10.09 2.97 5.50
N PHE A 33 9.38 3.71 6.36
CA PHE A 33 8.15 4.41 6.00
C PHE A 33 7.06 3.48 5.44
N GLY A 34 6.96 2.25 5.95
CA GLY A 34 6.00 1.27 5.47
C GLY A 34 6.42 0.54 4.19
N ALA A 35 7.64 0.75 3.67
CA ALA A 35 8.11 0.00 2.49
C ALA A 35 8.12 -1.51 2.72
N LEU A 36 8.48 -1.97 3.93
CA LEU A 36 8.40 -3.40 4.29
C LEU A 36 6.96 -3.95 4.14
N TYR A 37 5.97 -3.15 4.53
CA TYR A 37 4.58 -3.52 4.36
C TYR A 37 4.17 -3.63 2.88
N GLY A 38 4.64 -2.72 2.02
CA GLY A 38 4.44 -2.81 0.57
C GLY A 38 5.00 -4.11 -0.03
N VAL A 39 6.18 -4.53 0.41
CA VAL A 39 6.79 -5.81 0.02
C VAL A 39 5.92 -7.00 0.45
N LEU A 40 5.46 -7.00 1.70
CA LEU A 40 4.61 -8.07 2.24
C LEU A 40 3.26 -8.17 1.50
N ILE A 41 2.65 -7.03 1.14
CA ILE A 41 1.43 -7.02 0.33
C ILE A 41 1.68 -7.58 -1.06
N THR A 42 2.81 -7.24 -1.68
CA THR A 42 3.14 -7.79 -3.00
C THR A 42 3.21 -9.32 -2.93
N ILE A 43 3.83 -9.88 -1.89
CA ILE A 43 3.86 -11.34 -1.75
C ILE A 43 2.46 -11.88 -1.45
N PHE A 44 1.71 -11.26 -0.54
CA PHE A 44 0.41 -11.77 -0.11
C PHE A 44 -0.69 -11.62 -1.15
N ALA A 45 -0.96 -10.40 -1.62
CA ALA A 45 -2.03 -10.14 -2.58
C ALA A 45 -1.72 -10.78 -3.94
N HIS A 46 -0.46 -10.69 -4.36
CA HIS A 46 -0.08 -10.94 -5.74
C HIS A 46 0.62 -12.29 -5.93
N GLY A 47 1.32 -12.80 -4.92
CA GLY A 47 1.85 -14.15 -4.87
C GLY A 47 0.86 -15.21 -4.35
N ILE A 48 -0.14 -14.84 -3.54
CA ILE A 48 -1.07 -15.78 -2.89
C ILE A 48 -2.53 -15.52 -3.28
N MET A 49 -3.10 -14.34 -2.99
CA MET A 49 -4.55 -14.11 -3.16
C MET A 49 -5.00 -14.19 -4.63
N ILE A 50 -4.31 -13.51 -5.55
CA ILE A 50 -4.69 -13.52 -6.97
C ILE A 50 -4.66 -14.93 -7.57
N PRO A 51 -3.60 -15.75 -7.35
CA PRO A 51 -3.59 -17.15 -7.76
C PRO A 51 -4.74 -17.97 -7.16
N LEU A 52 -4.98 -17.84 -5.84
CA LEU A 52 -6.02 -18.61 -5.15
C LEU A 52 -7.45 -18.23 -5.56
N LEU A 53 -7.68 -16.96 -5.89
CA LEU A 53 -8.99 -16.45 -6.30
C LEU A 53 -9.18 -16.48 -7.82
N GLY A 54 -8.18 -16.96 -8.58
CA GLY A 54 -8.24 -17.09 -10.03
C GLY A 54 -8.35 -15.76 -10.77
N PHE A 55 -7.87 -14.65 -10.19
CA PHE A 55 -8.19 -13.31 -10.70
C PHE A 55 -7.42 -12.85 -11.95
N ARG A 56 -6.53 -13.66 -12.55
CA ARG A 56 -5.90 -13.30 -13.82
C ARG A 56 -5.24 -14.49 -14.52
N HIS A 57 -5.31 -14.49 -15.85
CA HIS A 57 -4.48 -15.31 -16.74
C HIS A 57 -3.53 -14.36 -17.50
N PRO A 58 -2.20 -14.51 -17.38
CA PRO A 58 -1.25 -13.69 -18.13
C PRO A 58 -1.47 -13.86 -19.64
N ILE A 59 -1.41 -12.76 -20.41
CA ILE A 59 -1.69 -12.77 -21.87
C ILE A 59 -0.68 -13.65 -22.63
N TYR A 60 0.53 -13.78 -22.10
CA TYR A 60 1.63 -14.55 -22.67
C TYR A 60 1.81 -15.93 -22.03
N ASN A 61 0.97 -16.32 -21.07
CA ASN A 61 1.06 -17.62 -20.42
C ASN A 61 -0.32 -18.30 -20.40
N GLU A 62 -0.47 -19.28 -21.29
CA GLU A 62 -1.68 -19.96 -21.77
C GLU A 62 -2.57 -20.57 -20.67
N GLY A 63 -3.19 -19.72 -19.85
CA GLY A 63 -4.17 -20.16 -18.86
C GLY A 63 -3.61 -20.46 -17.46
N HIS A 64 -2.32 -20.24 -17.21
CA HIS A 64 -1.72 -20.46 -15.89
C HIS A 64 -2.21 -19.42 -14.87
N THR A 65 -2.74 -19.89 -13.73
CA THR A 65 -3.17 -19.07 -12.60
C THR A 65 -2.02 -18.88 -11.62
N GLY A 66 -1.13 -17.93 -11.92
CA GLY A 66 0.00 -17.54 -11.08
C GLY A 66 0.46 -16.15 -11.50
N TRP A 67 0.20 -15.11 -10.70
CA TRP A 67 0.48 -13.76 -11.18
C TRP A 67 1.92 -13.34 -10.90
N LEU A 68 2.36 -13.26 -9.63
CA LEU A 68 3.74 -12.86 -9.31
C LEU A 68 4.83 -13.76 -9.95
N TRP A 69 4.53 -15.05 -10.11
CA TRP A 69 5.47 -16.08 -10.56
C TRP A 69 5.65 -16.13 -12.09
N GLU A 70 4.72 -15.52 -12.81
CA GLU A 70 4.69 -15.56 -14.27
C GLU A 70 5.02 -14.19 -14.89
N LEU A 71 5.21 -13.13 -14.09
CA LEU A 71 5.53 -11.80 -14.61
C LEU A 71 6.92 -11.74 -15.27
N ASN A 72 7.03 -10.99 -16.38
CA ASN A 72 8.34 -10.61 -16.87
C ASN A 72 9.03 -9.67 -15.85
N GLY A 73 10.37 -9.60 -15.88
CA GLY A 73 11.13 -8.89 -14.85
C GLY A 73 10.80 -7.39 -14.72
N TYR A 74 10.37 -6.74 -15.81
CA TYR A 74 9.96 -5.33 -15.78
C TYR A 74 8.58 -5.16 -15.12
N GLU A 75 7.62 -6.02 -15.45
CA GLU A 75 6.29 -6.03 -14.82
C GLU A 75 6.43 -6.33 -13.31
N LEU A 76 7.22 -7.33 -12.95
CA LEU A 76 7.46 -7.68 -11.54
C LEU A 76 8.08 -6.51 -10.77
N LEU A 77 9.08 -5.84 -11.35
CA LEU A 77 9.73 -4.69 -10.73
C LEU A 77 8.76 -3.50 -10.59
N SER A 78 7.96 -3.23 -11.61
CA SER A 78 6.96 -2.15 -11.58
C SER A 78 5.90 -2.41 -10.50
N GLU A 79 5.41 -3.64 -10.39
CA GLU A 79 4.44 -4.03 -9.35
C GLU A 79 5.03 -3.91 -7.95
N PHE A 80 6.26 -4.40 -7.76
CA PHE A 80 6.96 -4.32 -6.48
C PHE A 80 7.19 -2.87 -6.03
N LEU A 81 7.70 -2.02 -6.92
CA LEU A 81 7.91 -0.59 -6.62
C LEU A 81 6.59 0.15 -6.43
N GLY A 82 5.56 -0.19 -7.20
CA GLY A 82 4.22 0.37 -7.06
C GLY A 82 3.66 0.17 -5.65
N HIS A 83 3.77 -1.04 -5.10
CA HIS A 83 3.32 -1.34 -3.73
C HIS A 83 4.14 -0.64 -2.65
N ILE A 84 5.45 -0.51 -2.86
CA ILE A 84 6.30 0.27 -1.94
C ILE A 84 5.86 1.74 -1.93
N TYR A 85 5.72 2.36 -3.10
CA TYR A 85 5.29 3.76 -3.19
C TYR A 85 3.89 3.99 -2.63
N TRP A 86 2.98 3.04 -2.85
CA TRP A 86 1.66 3.05 -2.25
C TRP A 86 1.72 3.00 -0.72
N ALA A 87 2.47 2.05 -0.15
CA ALA A 87 2.62 1.92 1.31
C ALA A 87 3.26 3.15 1.95
N VAL A 88 4.31 3.70 1.32
CA VAL A 88 4.96 4.95 1.76
C VAL A 88 3.99 6.12 1.71
N SER A 89 3.14 6.19 0.69
CA SER A 89 2.11 7.24 0.59
C SER A 89 1.11 7.15 1.75
N ILE A 90 0.67 5.95 2.12
CA ILE A 90 -0.21 5.74 3.28
C ILE A 90 0.47 6.21 4.57
N GLU A 91 1.75 5.88 4.78
CA GLU A 91 2.50 6.31 5.96
C GLU A 91 2.62 7.84 6.04
N ILE A 92 2.93 8.51 4.93
CA ILE A 92 3.00 9.98 4.86
C ILE A 92 1.65 10.59 5.20
N CYS A 93 0.56 10.06 4.63
CA CYS A 93 -0.80 10.51 4.94
C CYS A 93 -1.15 10.29 6.42
N LEU A 94 -0.79 9.14 7.00
CA LEU A 94 -1.00 8.86 8.42
C LEU A 94 -0.26 9.86 9.31
N ILE A 95 1.03 10.10 9.04
CA ILE A 95 1.82 11.11 9.77
C ILE A 95 1.18 12.48 9.65
N ALA A 96 0.75 12.89 8.44
CA ALA A 96 0.11 14.18 8.21
C ALA A 96 -1.23 14.31 8.97
N VAL A 97 -2.06 13.27 8.97
CA VAL A 97 -3.33 13.25 9.71
C VAL A 97 -3.08 13.33 11.21
N LEU A 98 -2.15 12.55 11.76
CA LEU A 98 -1.81 12.61 13.17
C LEU A 98 -1.27 13.99 13.58
N ALA A 99 -0.39 14.57 12.75
CA ALA A 99 0.14 15.92 12.98
C ALA A 99 -0.96 16.99 12.89
N TYR A 100 -1.91 16.85 11.96
CA TYR A 100 -3.04 17.75 11.80
C TYR A 100 -4.03 17.63 12.96
N CYS A 101 -4.39 16.42 13.38
CA CYS A 101 -5.30 16.20 14.50
C CYS A 101 -4.70 16.64 15.84
N GLY A 102 -3.38 16.79 15.93
CA GLY A 102 -2.65 17.27 17.12
C GLY A 102 -2.35 18.79 17.21
N LYS A 103 -3.00 19.70 16.46
CA LYS A 103 -2.58 21.14 16.30
C LYS A 103 -2.33 21.95 17.61
N PRO A 104 -1.50 23.04 17.60
CA PRO A 104 -0.78 23.66 16.46
C PRO A 104 0.75 23.90 16.63
N ILE A 105 1.50 23.89 15.51
CA ILE A 105 2.79 24.61 15.41
C ILE A 105 2.47 26.09 15.19
N LYS A 106 2.69 26.90 16.22
CA LYS A 106 2.64 28.37 16.14
C LYS A 106 4.08 28.88 16.10
N GLY A 107 4.40 29.71 15.11
CA GLY A 107 5.63 30.51 15.16
C GLY A 107 5.51 31.60 16.23
N ILE A 108 6.64 32.10 16.71
CA ILE A 108 6.75 33.11 17.78
C ILE A 108 5.93 34.38 17.47
N TRP A 109 5.69 34.67 16.18
CA TRP A 109 4.87 35.78 15.68
C TRP A 109 3.36 35.66 15.90
N ALA A 110 2.86 34.47 16.26
CA ALA A 110 1.42 34.24 16.47
C ALA A 110 0.93 34.60 17.87
N VAL A 111 1.84 35.00 18.78
CA VAL A 111 1.48 35.52 20.10
C VAL A 111 1.28 37.02 19.97
N LYS A 112 0.02 37.46 19.80
CA LYS A 112 -0.33 38.86 20.06
C LYS A 112 -0.16 39.07 21.57
N ASN A 113 0.86 39.82 21.97
CA ASN A 113 0.86 40.46 23.28
C ASN A 113 -0.25 41.51 23.25
N SER A 114 -1.39 41.18 23.85
CA SER A 114 -2.47 42.12 24.19
C SER A 114 -2.65 42.12 25.70
#